data_AF-A0A1I3YUR5-F1
#
_entry.id   AF-A0A1I3YUR5-F1
#
_cell.length_a   1.000
_cell.length_b   1.000
_cell.length_c   1.000
_cell.angle_alpha   90.00
_cell.angle_beta   90.00
_cell.angle_gamma   90.00
#
_symmetry.space_group_name_H-M   'P 1'
#
loop_
_entity.id
_entity.type
_entity.pdbx_description
1 polymer ?
#
loop_
_entity_poly.entity_id
_entity_poly.type
_entity_poly.pdbx_seq_one_letter_code
_entity_poly.pdbx_strand_id
1 'polypeptide(L)' 'MQKQMGKEGKAIQLIHHAYKDHITIQQLANAAGMSTAALYYFKAITSESPIQYLKSVRLHQARLFMV' A
#
# COMPACT_ATOMS: atom_id res chain seq x y z
N MET A 1 16.84 5.09 -15.67
CA MET A 1 15.65 5.58 -14.92
C MET A 1 15.11 4.48 -14.00
N GLN A 2 15.77 4.15 -12.88
CA GLN A 2 15.45 2.96 -12.05
C GLN A 2 14.93 3.27 -10.62
N LYS A 3 14.73 4.54 -10.26
CA LYS A 3 14.53 4.93 -8.85
C LYS A 3 13.09 4.83 -8.32
N GLN A 4 12.08 4.62 -9.18
CA GLN A 4 10.67 4.56 -8.77
C GLN A 4 10.23 3.16 -8.31
N MET A 5 10.73 2.07 -8.92
CA MET A 5 10.30 0.70 -8.59
C MET A 5 10.55 0.31 -7.13
N GLY A 6 11.64 0.83 -6.51
CA GLY A 6 11.96 0.52 -5.11
C GLY A 6 11.00 1.15 -4.10
N LYS A 7 10.38 2.28 -4.43
CA LYS A 7 9.45 2.99 -3.52
C LYS A 7 8.06 2.35 -3.51
N GLU A 8 7.62 1.89 -4.68
CA GLU A 8 6.36 1.14 -4.86
C GLU A 8 6.39 -0.18 -4.08
N GLY A 9 7.47 -0.97 -4.21
CA GLY A 9 7.65 -2.19 -3.43
C GLY A 9 7.68 -1.94 -1.92
N LYS A 10 8.28 -0.83 -1.49
CA LYS A 10 8.27 -0.41 -0.08
C LYS A 10 6.86 -0.06 0.40
N ALA A 11 6.05 0.62 -0.41
CA ALA A 11 4.65 0.90 -0.09
C ALA A 11 3.83 -0.39 0.06
N ILE A 12 4.02 -1.37 -0.83
CA ILE A 12 3.37 -2.69 -0.72
C ILE A 12 3.77 -3.38 0.59
N GLN A 13 5.07 -3.45 0.91
CA GLN A 13 5.52 -4.06 2.17
C GLN A 13 4.96 -3.36 3.41
N LEU A 14 4.88 -2.03 3.39
CA LEU A 14 4.28 -1.26 4.47
C LEU A 14 2.79 -1.56 4.64
N ILE A 15 2.05 -1.75 3.54
CA ILE A 15 0.64 -2.18 3.62
C ILE A 15 0.53 -3.56 4.27
N HIS A 16 1.37 -4.53 3.86
CA HIS A 16 1.37 -5.87 4.46
C HIS A 16 1.82 -5.88 5.93
N HIS A 17 2.62 -4.91 6.37
CA HIS A 17 3.05 -4.81 7.77
C HIS A 17 2.01 -4.08 8.63
N ALA A 18 1.45 -2.98 8.12
CA ALA A 18 0.58 -2.07 8.86
C ALA A 18 -0.92 -2.28 8.56
N TYR A 19 -1.32 -3.38 7.90
CA TYR A 19 -2.74 -3.59 7.53
C TYR A 19 -3.66 -3.63 8.75
N LYS A 20 -3.16 -3.99 9.93
CA LYS A 20 -3.93 -4.00 11.18
C LYS A 20 -4.14 -2.60 11.77
N ASP A 21 -3.29 -1.64 11.42
CA ASP A 21 -3.32 -0.29 11.98
C ASP A 21 -4.16 0.66 11.12
N HIS A 22 -4.67 1.72 11.73
CA HIS A 22 -5.31 2.84 11.02
C HIS A 22 -4.25 3.71 10.34
N ILE A 23 -3.66 3.21 9.24
CA ILE A 23 -2.70 3.97 8.43
C ILE A 23 -3.44 4.83 7.39
N THR A 24 -3.13 6.12 7.35
CA THR A 24 -3.66 7.04 6.33
C THR A 24 -2.81 7.02 5.06
N ILE A 25 -3.38 7.45 3.93
CA ILE A 25 -2.66 7.61 2.66
C ILE A 25 -1.43 8.51 2.81
N GLN A 26 -1.50 9.57 3.61
CA GLN A 26 -0.36 10.46 3.88
C GLN A 26 0.76 9.76 4.64
N GLN A 27 0.42 8.99 5.66
CA GLN A 27 1.40 8.23 6.44
C GLN A 27 2.08 7.16 5.59
N LEU A 28 1.32 6.45 4.75
CA LEU A 28 1.84 5.45 3.84
C LEU A 28 2.81 6.06 2.81
N ALA A 29 2.43 7.19 2.23
CA ALA A 29 3.29 7.92 1.29
C ALA A 29 4.60 8.36 1.97
N ASN A 30 4.52 8.97 3.16
CA ASN A 30 5.69 9.41 3.92
C ASN A 30 6.62 8.23 4.27
N ALA A 31 6.07 7.12 4.76
CA ALA A 31 6.85 5.92 5.09
C ALA A 31 7.53 5.27 3.87
N ALA A 32 6.88 5.33 2.69
CA ALA A 32 7.44 4.88 1.42
C ALA A 32 8.46 5.88 0.81
N GLY A 33 8.64 7.07 1.40
CA GLY A 33 9.48 8.13 0.83
C GLY A 33 8.90 8.72 -0.46
N MET A 34 7.57 8.75 -0.55
CA MET A 34 6.75 9.19 -1.67
C MET A 34 5.90 10.40 -1.25
N SER A 35 5.65 11.32 -2.18
CA SER A 35 4.58 12.31 -2.01
C SER A 35 3.22 11.61 -2.15
N THR A 36 2.17 12.18 -1.57
CA THR A 36 0.79 11.70 -1.78
C THR A 36 0.42 11.62 -3.26
N ALA A 37 0.88 12.59 -4.07
CA ALA A 37 0.79 12.58 -5.53
C ALA A 37 1.39 11.32 -6.17
N ALA A 38 2.59 10.92 -5.72
CA ALA A 38 3.26 9.71 -6.21
C ALA A 38 2.49 8.44 -5.82
N LEU A 39 1.84 8.41 -4.65
CA LEU A 39 0.99 7.30 -4.23
C LEU A 39 -0.29 7.17 -5.08
N TYR A 40 -0.76 8.22 -5.76
CA TYR A 40 -1.86 8.07 -6.73
C TYR A 40 -1.43 7.34 -8.00
N TYR A 41 -0.14 7.40 -8.38
CA TYR A 41 0.43 6.59 -9.47
C TYR A 41 0.56 5.10 -9.10
N PHE A 42 0.39 4.73 -7.83
CA PHE A 42 0.33 3.34 -7.38
C PHE A 42 -0.74 2.53 -8.13
N LYS A 43 -1.86 3.16 -8.54
CA LYS A 43 -2.89 2.53 -9.36
C LYS A 43 -2.38 2.13 -10.75
N ALA A 44 -1.44 2.90 -11.31
CA ALA A 44 -0.87 2.59 -12.63
C ALA A 44 -0.05 1.28 -12.60
N ILE A 45 0.41 0.85 -11.43
CA ILE A 45 1.25 -0.35 -11.25
C ILE A 45 0.45 -1.51 -10.65
N THR A 46 -0.41 -1.24 -9.66
CA THR A 46 -1.18 -2.28 -8.96
C THR A 46 -2.60 -2.46 -9.49
N SER A 47 -3.01 -1.68 -10.50
CA SER A 47 -4.38 -1.59 -11.05
C SER A 47 -5.45 -1.09 -10.06
N GLU A 48 -5.11 -0.98 -8.77
CA GLU A 48 -6.00 -0.56 -7.70
C GLU A 48 -5.46 0.67 -6.96
N SER A 49 -6.35 1.47 -6.35
CA SER A 49 -5.89 2.54 -5.50
C SER A 49 -5.32 1.98 -4.18
N PRO A 50 -4.35 2.66 -3.53
CA PRO A 50 -3.72 2.18 -2.30
C PRO A 50 -4.73 1.79 -1.20
N ILE A 51 -5.85 2.51 -1.11
CA ILE A 51 -6.89 2.24 -0.11
C ILE A 51 -7.75 1.02 -0.45
N GLN A 52 -7.97 0.74 -1.74
CA GLN A 52 -8.67 -0.47 -2.18
C GLN A 52 -7.79 -1.70 -1.98
N TYR A 53 -6.49 -1.57 -2.32
CA TYR A 53 -5.51 -2.61 -2.06
C TYR A 53 -5.42 -2.93 -0.55
N LEU A 54 -5.35 -1.91 0.31
CA LEU A 54 -5.38 -2.09 1.78
C LEU A 54 -6.64 -2.83 2.26
N LYS A 55 -7.82 -2.51 1.70
CA LYS A 55 -9.07 -3.21 2.01
C LYS A 55 -9.02 -4.68 1.57
N SER A 56 -8.52 -4.94 0.36
CA SER A 56 -8.35 -6.28 -0.18
C SER A 56 -7.43 -7.12 0.70
N VAL A 57 -6.29 -6.57 1.12
CA VAL A 57 -5.35 -7.22 2.05
C VAL A 57 -6.02 -7.54 3.39
N ARG A 58 -6.74 -6.58 3.99
CA ARG A 58 -7.48 -6.81 5.25
C ARG A 58 -8.50 -7.93 5.14
N LEU A 59 -9.29 -7.95 4.07
CA LEU A 59 -10.28 -8.99 3.82
C LEU A 59 -9.63 -10.35 3.60
N HIS A 60 -8.54 -10.40 2.83
CA HIS A 60 -7.80 -11.64 2.61
C HIS A 60 -7.24 -12.20 3.91
N GLN A 61 -6.59 -11.36 4.73
CA GLN A 61 -6.08 -11.76 6.05
C GLN A 61 -7.20 -12.23 6.98
N ALA A 62 -8.34 -11.54 7.02
CA ALA A 62 -9.50 -11.98 7.81
C ALA A 62 -10.02 -13.35 7.37
N ARG A 63 -10.02 -13.66 6.07
CA ARG A 63 -10.38 -15.00 5.57
C ARG A 63 -9.38 -16.07 5.98
N LEU A 64 -8.08 -15.75 6.04
CA LEU A 64 -7.05 -16.70 6.49
C LEU A 64 -7.21 -17.07 7.98
N PHE A 65 -7.79 -16.19 8.80
CA PHE A 65 -8.07 -16.48 10.22
C PHE A 65 -9.42 -17.17 10.46
N MET A 66 -10.21 -17.40 9.41
CA MET A 66 -11.53 -18.04 9.50
C MET A 66 -11.48 -19.56 9.29
N VAL A 67 -10.30 -20.11 9.01
CA VAL A 67 -10.00 -21.55 8.90
C VAL A 67 -9.19 -22.02 10.10
#